data_AF-A0A1G0K6N2-F1
#
_entry.id   AF-A0A1G0K6N2-F1
#
_cell.length_a   1.000
_cell.length_b   1.000
_cell.length_c   1.000
_cell.angle_alpha   90.00
_cell.angle_beta   90.00
_cell.angle_gamma   90.00
#
_symmetry.space_group_name_H-M   'P 1'
#
loop_
_entity.id
_entity.type
_entity.pdbx_description
1 polymer ?
#
loop_
_entity_poly.entity_id
_entity_poly.type
_entity_poly.pdbx_seq_one_letter_code
_entity_poly.pdbx_strand_id
1 'polypeptide(L)'
;MPVYEYRCDENGKTIEVNHAVGSRIRTWGELCYTAQIALGNTDPLAPVRRIITKAPAVTKTVSNSELKSHGFTKLVKRDDGIYENVTATGEEKRYMKRGEVETIPHIQKKIRD
;
A
#
# COMPACT_ATOMS: atom_id res chain seq x y z
N MET A 1 -4.89 -3.00 4.33
CA MET A 1 -5.75 -4.20 4.37
C MET A 1 -5.01 -5.31 3.63
N PRO A 2 -5.08 -6.58 4.06
CA PRO A 2 -4.42 -7.67 3.34
C PRO A 2 -5.08 -7.95 1.98
N VAL A 3 -4.27 -8.40 1.03
CA VAL A 3 -4.72 -8.99 -0.23
C VAL A 3 -4.94 -10.48 -0.03
N TYR A 4 -6.10 -10.99 -0.43
CA TYR A 4 -6.43 -12.41 -0.43
C TYR A 4 -6.82 -12.87 -1.82
N GLU A 5 -6.54 -14.13 -2.12
CA GLU A 5 -6.87 -14.76 -3.38
C GLU A 5 -7.98 -15.79 -3.18
N TYR A 6 -9.00 -15.75 -4.02
CA TYR A 6 -10.13 -16.67 -3.99
C TYR A 6 -10.30 -17.33 -5.33
N ARG A 7 -10.57 -18.64 -5.31
CA ARG A 7 -10.88 -19.42 -6.50
C ARG A 7 -12.32 -19.92 -6.45
N CYS A 8 -13.01 -19.76 -7.58
CA CYS A 8 -14.27 -20.44 -7.85
C CYS A 8 -13.96 -21.69 -8.69
N ASP A 9 -14.31 -22.87 -8.20
CA ASP A 9 -14.03 -24.12 -8.92
C ASP A 9 -15.01 -24.35 -10.10
N GLU A 10 -16.19 -23.72 -10.09
CA GLU A 10 -17.19 -23.83 -11.16
C GLU A 10 -16.75 -23.14 -12.46
N ASN A 11 -16.18 -21.93 -12.36
CA ASN A 11 -15.69 -21.19 -13.53
C ASN A 11 -14.16 -21.23 -13.69
N GLY A 12 -13.45 -21.86 -12.74
CA GLY A 12 -12.00 -21.97 -12.72
C GLY A 12 -11.25 -20.66 -12.51
N LYS A 13 -11.94 -19.55 -12.22
CA LYS A 13 -11.33 -18.22 -12.06
C LYS A 13 -10.79 -18.02 -10.67
N THR A 14 -9.71 -17.26 -10.63
CA THR A 14 -9.04 -16.83 -9.41
C THR A 14 -8.99 -15.31 -9.37
N ILE A 15 -9.44 -14.71 -8.28
CA ILE A 15 -9.57 -13.26 -8.11
C ILE A 15 -8.84 -12.83 -6.84
N GLU A 16 -8.02 -11.78 -6.95
CA GLU A 16 -7.41 -11.11 -5.81
C GLU A 16 -8.32 -9.98 -5.30
N VAL A 17 -8.52 -9.91 -3.98
CA VAL A 17 -9.35 -8.91 -3.33
C VAL A 17 -8.66 -8.35 -2.08
N ASN A 18 -8.86 -7.06 -1.84
CA ASN A 18 -8.45 -6.40 -0.60
C ASN A 18 -9.65 -6.33 0.34
N HIS A 19 -9.57 -6.96 1.51
CA HIS A 19 -10.61 -6.85 2.53
C HIS A 19 -10.04 -7.01 3.95
N ALA A 20 -10.84 -6.71 4.97
CA ALA A 20 -10.44 -6.90 6.36
C ALA A 20 -10.25 -8.40 6.69
N VAL A 21 -9.33 -8.72 7.60
CA VAL A 21 -9.03 -10.10 8.03
C VAL A 21 -10.28 -10.83 8.53
N GLY A 22 -11.23 -10.11 9.14
CA GLY A 22 -12.48 -10.66 9.66
C GLY A 22 -13.57 -10.94 8.62
N SER A 23 -13.43 -10.45 7.38
CA SER A 23 -14.42 -10.68 6.33
C SER A 23 -14.37 -12.13 5.84
N ARG A 24 -15.54 -12.76 5.68
CA ARG A 24 -15.68 -14.15 5.25
C ARG A 24 -16.39 -14.21 3.91
N ILE A 25 -15.63 -14.16 2.82
CA ILE A 25 -16.16 -14.39 1.46
C ILE A 25 -16.28 -15.90 1.25
N ARG A 26 -17.47 -16.35 0.86
CA ARG A 26 -17.85 -17.76 0.63
C ARG A 26 -18.49 -18.00 -0.72
N THR A 27 -19.08 -16.99 -1.35
CA THR A 27 -19.76 -17.13 -2.63
C THR A 27 -19.14 -16.27 -3.73
N TRP A 28 -19.40 -16.63 -4.99
CA TRP A 28 -18.95 -15.88 -6.16
C TRP A 28 -19.52 -14.46 -6.17
N GLY A 29 -20.78 -14.27 -5.79
CA GLY A 29 -21.40 -12.96 -5.69
C GLY A 29 -20.72 -12.04 -4.69
N GLU A 30 -20.38 -12.55 -3.50
CA GLU A 30 -19.63 -11.80 -2.48
C GLU A 30 -18.23 -11.42 -2.98
N LEU A 31 -17.57 -12.34 -3.70
CA LEU A 31 -16.26 -12.09 -4.28
C LEU A 31 -16.33 -11.02 -5.38
N CYS A 32 -17.31 -11.11 -6.28
CA CYS A 32 -17.53 -10.14 -7.35
C CYS A 32 -17.83 -8.74 -6.79
N TYR A 33 -18.68 -8.66 -5.77
CA TYR A 33 -18.98 -7.41 -5.08
C TYR A 33 -17.71 -6.81 -4.45
N THR A 34 -16.93 -7.62 -3.75
CA THR A 34 -15.69 -7.14 -3.11
C THR A 34 -14.65 -6.68 -4.14
N ALA A 35 -14.54 -7.40 -5.26
CA ALA A 35 -13.63 -7.08 -6.36
C ALA A 35 -14.14 -5.97 -7.30
N GLN A 36 -15.40 -5.53 -7.14
CA GLN A 36 -16.08 -4.61 -8.06
C GLN A 36 -16.05 -5.08 -9.52
N ILE A 37 -16.34 -6.37 -9.74
CA ILE A 37 -16.41 -6.99 -11.07
C ILE A 37 -17.83 -7.49 -11.39
N ALA A 38 -18.14 -7.61 -12.67
CA ALA A 38 -19.42 -8.17 -13.10
C ALA A 38 -19.52 -9.67 -12.80
N LEU A 39 -20.72 -10.13 -12.44
CA LEU A 39 -20.99 -11.52 -12.06
C LEU A 39 -20.79 -12.50 -13.23
N GLY A 40 -21.13 -12.06 -14.45
CA GLY A 40 -21.09 -12.89 -15.66
C GLY A 40 -22.15 -13.99 -15.62
N ASN A 41 -21.76 -15.20 -16.04
CA ASN A 41 -22.65 -16.36 -16.16
C ASN A 41 -22.53 -17.36 -14.99
N THR A 42 -21.68 -17.10 -14.00
CA THR A 42 -21.50 -17.99 -12.84
C THR A 42 -22.57 -17.70 -11.81
N ASP A 43 -23.15 -18.74 -11.21
CA ASP A 43 -24.16 -18.60 -10.16
C ASP A 43 -23.62 -17.71 -9.02
N PRO A 44 -24.34 -16.65 -8.58
CA PRO A 44 -23.92 -15.84 -7.44
C PRO A 44 -23.66 -16.64 -6.16
N LEU A 45 -24.32 -17.79 -6.00
CA LEU A 45 -24.19 -18.68 -4.83
C LEU A 45 -23.10 -19.73 -5.00
N ALA A 46 -22.44 -19.78 -6.17
CA ALA A 46 -21.34 -20.71 -6.42
C ALA A 46 -20.27 -20.58 -5.32
N PRO A 47 -19.85 -21.69 -4.69
CA PRO A 47 -18.89 -21.64 -3.60
C PRO A 47 -17.52 -21.18 -4.10
N VAL A 48 -16.85 -20.34 -3.31
CA VAL A 48 -15.45 -19.96 -3.50
C VAL A 48 -14.62 -20.36 -2.31
N ARG A 49 -13.34 -20.66 -2.56
CA ARG A 49 -12.37 -20.98 -1.52
C ARG A 49 -11.19 -20.03 -1.59
N ARG A 50 -10.73 -19.59 -0.41
CA ARG A 50 -9.49 -18.83 -0.29
C ARG A 50 -8.33 -19.76 -0.59
N ILE A 51 -7.44 -19.34 -1.49
CA ILE A 51 -6.20 -20.04 -1.77
C ILE A 51 -5.01 -19.17 -1.34
N ILE A 52 -3.87 -19.82 -1.12
CA ILE A 52 -2.62 -19.14 -0.75
C ILE A 52 -1.60 -19.60 -1.78
N THR A 53 -1.56 -18.96 -2.95
CA THR A 53 -0.48 -19.17 -3.91
C THR A 53 0.72 -18.28 -3.60
N LYS A 54 0.49 -17.12 -2.98
CA LYS A 54 1.50 -16.15 -2.53
C LYS A 54 1.24 -15.78 -1.08
N ALA A 55 2.30 -15.38 -0.38
CA ALA A 55 2.13 -14.73 0.92
C ALA A 55 1.24 -13.49 0.74
N PRO A 56 0.19 -13.30 1.56
CA PRO A 56 -0.69 -12.13 1.45
C PRO A 56 0.13 -10.85 1.52
N ALA A 57 0.09 -10.03 0.47
CA ALA A 57 0.67 -8.70 0.51
C ALA A 57 -0.12 -7.85 1.52
N VAL A 58 0.58 -7.23 2.46
CA VAL A 58 -0.01 -6.29 3.43
C VAL A 58 0.45 -4.89 3.08
N THR A 59 -0.49 -4.05 2.68
CA THR A 59 -0.26 -2.60 2.58
C THR A 59 -0.32 -2.01 3.98
N LYS A 60 0.82 -1.59 4.52
CA LYS A 60 0.91 -0.80 5.76
C LYS A 60 1.09 0.67 5.39
N THR A 61 0.21 1.53 5.88
CA THR A 61 0.43 2.97 5.85
C THR A 61 1.51 3.30 6.90
N VAL A 62 2.63 3.83 6.45
CA VAL A 62 3.72 4.27 7.35
C VAL A 62 3.58 5.76 7.59
N SER A 63 3.47 6.17 8.85
CA SER A 63 3.31 7.59 9.20
C SER A 63 4.61 8.37 8.96
N ASN A 64 4.52 9.70 8.78
CA ASN A 64 5.73 10.53 8.66
C ASN A 64 6.59 10.45 9.94
N SER A 65 5.97 10.37 11.12
CA SER A 65 6.68 10.19 12.38
C SER A 65 7.43 8.86 12.44
N GLU A 66 6.82 7.78 11.94
CA GLU A 66 7.45 6.46 11.87
C GLU A 66 8.63 6.45 10.88
N LEU A 67 8.46 7.04 9.69
CA LEU A 67 9.56 7.25 8.74
C LEU A 67 10.72 8.04 9.35
N LYS A 68 10.39 9.12 10.07
CA LYS A 68 11.38 9.96 10.77
C LYS A 68 12.14 9.17 11.83
N SER A 69 11.43 8.37 12.64
CA SER A 69 12.05 7.52 13.68
C SER A 69 12.98 6.46 13.09
N HIS A 70 12.65 5.93 11.90
CA HIS A 70 13.50 4.99 11.17
C HIS A 70 14.65 5.66 10.39
N GLY A 71 14.83 6.98 10.51
CA GLY A 71 15.90 7.71 9.82
C GLY A 71 15.61 7.98 8.34
N PHE A 72 14.40 7.70 7.84
CA PHE A 72 14.06 8.01 6.46
C PHE A 72 13.79 9.50 6.28
N THR A 73 14.23 10.03 5.14
CA THR A 73 13.84 11.37 4.68
C THR A 73 12.73 11.25 3.63
N LYS A 74 11.62 11.93 3.88
CA LYS A 74 10.49 12.07 2.96
C LYS A 74 10.33 13.51 2.52
N LEU A 75 10.47 13.73 1.21
CA LEU A 75 10.26 15.00 0.55
C LEU A 75 8.90 14.99 -0.16
N VAL A 76 8.04 15.95 0.16
CA VAL A 76 6.75 16.16 -0.50
C VAL A 76 6.87 17.36 -1.42
N LYS A 77 6.69 17.16 -2.73
CA LYS A 77 6.71 18.26 -3.70
C LYS A 77 5.62 19.29 -3.35
N ARG A 78 6.00 20.56 -3.26
CA ARG A 78 5.09 21.70 -3.03
C ARG A 78 4.98 22.58 -4.28
N ASP A 79 6.09 22.72 -5.01
CA ASP A 79 6.14 23.43 -6.28
C ASP A 79 7.26 22.83 -7.17
N ASP A 80 7.48 23.35 -8.38
CA ASP A 80 8.64 22.99 -9.16
C ASP A 80 9.94 23.41 -8.46
N GLY A 81 10.81 22.43 -8.23
CA GLY A 81 12.05 22.62 -7.49
C GLY A 81 11.89 22.86 -5.98
N ILE A 82 10.67 22.88 -5.41
CA ILE A 82 10.43 23.09 -3.97
C ILE A 82 9.79 21.86 -3.33
N TYR A 83 10.44 21.32 -2.31
CA TYR A 83 10.02 20.11 -1.62
C TYR A 83 10.02 20.32 -0.11
N GLU A 84 8.95 19.94 0.57
CA GLU A 84 8.89 19.95 2.04
C GLU A 84 9.43 18.64 2.61
N ASN A 85 10.42 18.74 3.50
CA ASN A 85 10.91 17.65 4.31
C ASN A 85 9.98 17.44 5.51
N VAL A 86 8.98 16.55 5.34
CA VAL A 86 8.00 16.22 6.39
C VAL A 86 8.57 15.33 7.50
N THR A 87 9.86 15.01 7.41
CA THR A 87 10.65 14.19 8.33
C THR A 87 11.88 14.94 8.85
N ALA A 88 11.89 16.28 8.75
CA ALA A 88 13.03 17.10 9.15
C ALA A 88 13.41 16.84 10.62
N THR A 89 14.71 16.67 10.87
CA THR A 89 15.31 16.41 12.18
C THR A 89 16.43 17.39 12.47
N GLY A 90 16.57 17.83 13.72
CA GLY A 90 17.66 18.71 14.14
C GLY A 90 17.69 20.01 13.33
N GLU A 91 18.82 20.26 12.69
CA GLU A 91 19.09 21.49 11.91
C GLU A 91 18.67 21.39 10.44
N GLU A 92 18.06 20.28 10.00
CA GLU A 92 17.58 20.18 8.62
C GLU A 92 16.49 21.22 8.32
N LYS A 93 16.59 21.83 7.15
CA LYS A 93 15.57 22.78 6.70
C LYS A 93 14.26 22.07 6.37
N ARG A 94 13.15 22.74 6.70
CA ARG A 94 11.78 22.27 6.36
C ARG A 94 11.56 22.19 4.86
N TYR A 95 12.21 23.05 4.08
CA TYR A 95 12.11 23.06 2.62
C TYR A 95 13.46 22.80 1.98
N MET A 96 13.50 21.80 1.10
CA MET A 96 14.58 21.53 0.18
C MET A 96 14.25 22.19 -1.16
N LYS A 97 15.20 22.96 -1.68
CA LYS A 97 15.10 23.65 -2.96
C LYS A 97 16.16 23.14 -3.92
N ARG A 98 15.75 22.91 -5.17
CA ARG A 98 16.67 22.49 -6.23
C ARG A 98 17.74 23.55 -6.46
N GLY A 99 19.01 23.13 -6.42
CA GLY A 99 20.17 24.02 -6.62
C GLY A 99 20.70 24.70 -5.35
N GLU A 100 19.96 24.68 -4.23
CA GLU A 100 20.42 25.22 -2.95
C GLU A 100 20.97 24.09 -2.06
N VAL A 101 22.28 23.83 -2.12
CA VAL A 101 22.94 22.72 -1.40
C VAL A 101 22.66 22.75 0.11
N GLU A 102 22.63 23.94 0.71
CA GLU A 102 22.33 24.18 2.13
C GLU A 102 20.90 23.78 2.55
N THR A 103 20.04 23.38 1.61
CA THR A 103 18.67 22.93 1.86
C THR A 103 18.50 21.42 1.71
N ILE A 104 19.56 20.73 1.27
CA ILE A 104 19.56 19.28 1.09
C ILE A 104 19.58 18.60 2.47
N PRO A 105 18.69 17.63 2.73
CA PRO A 105 18.70 16.87 3.98
C PRO A 105 20.04 16.20 4.27
N HIS A 106 20.37 16.01 5.55
CA HIS A 106 21.65 15.42 5.97
C HIS A 106 21.63 13.89 5.83
N ILE A 107 21.52 13.37 4.60
CA ILE A 107 21.34 11.94 4.31
C ILE A 107 22.45 11.08 4.94
N GLN A 108 23.70 11.56 4.91
CA GLN A 108 24.87 10.90 5.50
C GLN A 108 24.77 10.71 7.02
N LYS A 109 24.02 11.56 7.73
CA LYS A 109 23.80 11.43 9.19
C LYS A 109 22.73 10.39 9.51
N LYS A 110 21.91 10.00 8.52
CA LYS A 110 20.71 9.18 8.67
C LYS A 110 20.86 7.75 8.16
N ILE A 111 21.62 7.55 7.09
CA ILE A 111 21.88 6.24 6.49
C ILE A 111 23.30 5.82 6.88
N ARG A 112 23.43 4.63 7.46
CA ARG A 112 24.72 3.98 7.77
C ARG A 112 24.75 2.62 7.08
N ASP A 113 25.94 2.18 6.67
CA ASP A 113 26.18 0.83 6.17
C ASP A 113 25.91 -0.24 7.24
#